data_AF-A0A3B9QKB4-F1
#
_entry.id   AF-A0A3B9QKB4-F1
#
_cell.length_a   1.000
_cell.length_b   1.000
_cell.length_c   1.000
_cell.angle_alpha   90.00
_cell.angle_beta   90.00
_cell.angle_gamma   90.00
#
_symmetry.space_group_name_H-M   'P 1'
#
loop_
_entity.id
_entity.type
_entity.pdbx_description
1 polymer ?
#
loop_
_entity_poly.entity_id
_entity_poly.type
_entity_poly.pdbx_seq_one_letter_code
_entity_poly.pdbx_strand_id
1 'polypeptide(L)'
;MNEQLRIIVNPVDSQPTSQVLAVAAVLALEWAAPYVHSVIGVDGQFVIRPEIDAAGGLLRLDAERSERLRLAGRDAVSEDESEIHIVEDDKGDWNIPTRLDSWWATGAALSATAFVGTTATGVAIAEILAISNRTEQRCIELLEKSQQWAMRQIDDLLRITADENPRLLADLMSSLSSQAEALAEAHALLRGRYQADIETISEHL
;
A
#
# COMPACT_ATOMS: atom_id res chain seq x y z
N MET A 1 9.96 -22.58 5.07
CA MET A 1 10.05 -21.11 5.11
C MET A 1 9.33 -20.64 3.86
N ASN A 2 8.21 -19.90 3.97
CA ASN A 2 7.56 -19.35 2.79
C ASN A 2 8.51 -18.30 2.20
N GLU A 3 9.17 -18.62 1.09
CA GLU A 3 9.93 -17.64 0.31
C GLU A 3 8.92 -16.77 -0.43
N GLN A 4 8.17 -15.95 0.29
CA GLN A 4 7.39 -14.89 -0.34
C GLN A 4 8.36 -13.84 -0.85
N LEU A 5 8.21 -13.47 -2.12
CA LEU A 5 8.99 -12.41 -2.74
C LEU A 5 8.80 -11.13 -1.93
N ARG A 6 9.89 -10.60 -1.41
CA ARG A 6 9.88 -9.42 -0.54
C ARG A 6 10.38 -8.21 -1.32
N ILE A 7 9.51 -7.23 -1.49
CA ILE A 7 9.87 -5.93 -2.09
C ILE A 7 10.09 -4.94 -0.95
N ILE A 8 11.24 -4.27 -0.99
CA ILE A 8 11.56 -3.17 -0.10
C ILE A 8 11.27 -1.86 -0.85
N VAL A 9 10.34 -1.08 -0.32
CA VAL A 9 10.12 0.29 -0.76
C VAL A 9 11.03 1.20 0.05
N ASN A 10 12.01 1.80 -0.61
CA ASN A 10 12.96 2.71 0.03
C ASN A 10 12.54 4.16 -0.24
N PRO A 11 12.14 4.94 0.78
CA PRO A 11 11.83 6.35 0.62
C PRO A 11 12.98 7.10 -0.03
N VAL A 12 12.66 8.10 -0.86
CA VAL A 12 13.68 8.87 -1.60
C VAL A 12 14.58 9.66 -0.62
N ASP A 13 14.00 10.14 0.48
CA ASP A 13 14.67 10.82 1.57
C ASP A 13 13.89 10.65 2.89
N SER A 14 14.34 11.30 3.95
CA SER A 14 13.71 11.24 5.28
C SER A 14 12.55 12.22 5.47
N GLN A 15 12.17 12.99 4.45
CA GLN A 15 11.16 14.03 4.58
C GLN A 15 9.75 13.43 4.64
N PRO A 16 8.84 13.97 5.46
CA PRO A 16 7.49 13.42 5.64
C PRO A 16 6.74 13.16 4.33
N THR A 17 6.85 14.05 3.34
CA THR A 17 6.25 13.83 2.01
C THR A 17 6.76 12.55 1.33
N SER A 18 8.08 12.34 1.31
CA SER A 18 8.69 11.14 0.73
C SER A 18 8.30 9.88 1.51
N GLN A 19 8.12 10.01 2.82
CA GLN A 19 7.67 8.93 3.68
C GLN A 19 6.21 8.54 3.38
N VAL A 20 5.32 9.51 3.15
CA VAL A 20 3.94 9.24 2.68
C VAL A 20 3.93 8.56 1.32
N LEU A 21 4.79 9.01 0.40
CA LEU A 21 4.90 8.40 -0.92
C LEU A 21 5.35 6.93 -0.85
N ALA A 22 6.23 6.59 0.09
CA ALA A 22 6.64 5.21 0.33
C ALA A 22 5.47 4.33 0.80
N VAL A 23 4.59 4.85 1.68
CA VAL A 23 3.36 4.14 2.06
C VAL A 23 2.43 3.96 0.85
N ALA A 24 2.24 5.00 0.04
CA ALA A 24 1.43 4.91 -1.17
C ALA A 24 1.93 3.81 -2.12
N ALA A 25 3.25 3.72 -2.31
CA ALA A 25 3.89 2.69 -3.11
C ALA A 25 3.70 1.27 -2.55
N VAL A 26 3.82 1.08 -1.23
CA VAL A 26 3.52 -0.22 -0.61
C VAL A 26 2.08 -0.64 -0.89
N LEU A 27 1.12 0.26 -0.70
CA LEU A 27 -0.30 -0.02 -0.94
C LEU A 27 -0.59 -0.32 -2.42
N ALA A 28 0.10 0.37 -3.33
CA ALA A 28 -0.01 0.12 -4.77
C ALA A 28 0.51 -1.29 -5.12
N LEU A 29 1.66 -1.69 -4.57
CA LEU A 29 2.27 -3.00 -4.79
C LEU A 29 1.48 -4.14 -4.15
N GLU A 30 1.00 -3.97 -2.91
CA GLU A 30 0.14 -4.95 -2.24
C GLU A 30 -1.12 -5.25 -3.06
N TRP A 31 -1.66 -4.23 -3.72
CA TRP A 31 -2.84 -4.40 -4.55
C TRP A 31 -2.53 -5.06 -5.91
N ALA A 32 -1.44 -4.66 -6.57
CA ALA A 32 -1.05 -5.22 -7.86
C ALA A 32 -0.55 -6.67 -7.75
N ALA A 33 0.09 -7.03 -6.64
CA ALA A 33 0.56 -8.38 -6.37
C ALA A 33 0.33 -8.76 -4.88
N PRO A 34 -0.87 -9.25 -4.52
CA PRO A 34 -1.21 -9.63 -3.14
C PRO A 34 -0.36 -10.75 -2.54
N TYR A 35 0.39 -11.47 -3.38
CA TYR A 35 1.30 -12.54 -3.01
C TYR A 35 2.73 -12.06 -2.72
N VAL A 36 3.02 -10.79 -3.01
CA VAL A 36 4.30 -10.15 -2.73
C VAL A 36 4.22 -9.43 -1.40
N HIS A 37 5.21 -9.66 -0.53
CA HIS A 37 5.30 -8.93 0.72
C HIS A 37 6.07 -7.63 0.52
N SER A 38 5.34 -6.51 0.44
CA SER A 38 5.93 -5.18 0.26
C SER A 38 6.09 -4.51 1.63
N VAL A 39 7.29 -4.01 1.93
CA VAL A 39 7.57 -3.32 3.20
C VAL A 39 8.46 -2.11 2.98
N ILE A 40 8.34 -1.12 3.86
CA ILE A 40 9.21 0.06 3.85
C ILE A 40 10.53 -0.29 4.54
N GLY A 41 11.65 0.05 3.91
CA GLY A 41 12.97 -0.23 4.47
C GLY A 41 14.09 0.24 3.55
N VAL A 42 15.33 0.02 3.98
CA VAL A 42 16.53 0.44 3.24
C VAL A 42 17.27 -0.70 2.55
N ASP A 43 17.14 -1.93 3.09
CA ASP A 43 17.90 -3.09 2.65
C ASP A 43 17.00 -4.30 2.39
N GLY A 44 17.26 -4.97 1.27
CA GLY A 44 16.67 -6.25 0.91
C GLY A 44 17.03 -6.67 -0.50
N GLN A 45 16.47 -7.80 -0.93
CA GLN A 45 16.79 -8.39 -2.22
C GLN A 45 16.31 -7.54 -3.40
N PHE A 46 15.11 -6.97 -3.27
CA PHE A 46 14.52 -6.12 -4.29
C PHE A 46 14.17 -4.77 -3.67
N VAL A 47 14.89 -3.73 -4.05
CA VAL A 47 14.71 -2.38 -3.53
C VAL A 47 14.15 -1.50 -4.64
N ILE A 48 12.96 -0.94 -4.41
CA ILE A 48 12.28 -0.01 -5.32
C ILE A 48 12.20 1.35 -4.66
N ARG A 49 12.47 2.41 -5.44
CA ARG A 49 12.21 3.79 -5.02
C ARG A 49 10.83 4.20 -5.50
N PRO A 50 9.98 4.77 -4.64
CA PRO A 50 8.64 5.15 -5.03
C PRO A 50 8.68 6.37 -5.97
N GLU A 51 7.76 6.40 -6.93
CA GLU A 51 7.57 7.51 -7.86
C GLU A 51 6.21 8.18 -7.62
N ILE A 52 6.04 9.41 -8.10
CA ILE A 52 4.79 10.16 -7.94
C ILE A 52 3.55 9.41 -8.46
N ASP A 53 3.71 8.59 -9.50
CA ASP A 53 2.64 7.75 -10.05
C ASP A 53 2.07 6.77 -9.00
N ALA A 54 2.88 6.37 -8.01
CA ALA A 54 2.48 5.48 -6.94
C ALA A 54 1.52 6.13 -5.93
N ALA A 55 1.44 7.47 -5.88
CA ALA A 55 0.69 8.23 -4.88
C ALA A 55 -0.77 7.77 -4.76
N GLY A 56 -1.40 7.42 -5.89
CA GLY A 56 -2.78 6.91 -5.94
C GLY A 56 -3.03 5.67 -5.08
N GLY A 57 -1.99 4.95 -4.64
CA GLY A 57 -2.09 3.82 -3.72
C GLY A 57 -2.74 4.17 -2.38
N LEU A 58 -2.64 5.43 -1.92
CA LEU A 58 -3.32 5.89 -0.70
C LEU A 58 -4.86 5.74 -0.77
N LEU A 59 -5.44 5.83 -1.96
CA LEU A 59 -6.88 5.66 -2.17
C LEU A 59 -7.35 4.22 -1.90
N ARG A 60 -6.41 3.25 -1.83
CA ARG A 60 -6.69 1.85 -1.50
C ARG A 60 -6.87 1.59 -0.01
N LEU A 61 -6.56 2.56 0.85
CA LEU A 61 -6.85 2.42 2.28
C LEU A 61 -8.37 2.24 2.47
N ASP A 62 -8.74 1.12 3.09
CA ASP A 62 -10.10 0.93 3.57
C ASP A 62 -10.40 1.90 4.72
N ALA A 63 -11.70 2.04 5.06
CA ALA A 63 -12.14 3.00 6.06
C ALA A 63 -11.56 2.69 7.46
N GLU A 64 -11.41 1.42 7.82
CA GLU A 64 -10.90 1.01 9.13
C GLU A 64 -9.41 1.33 9.28
N ARG A 65 -8.58 0.93 8.30
CA ARG A 65 -7.16 1.22 8.26
C ARG A 65 -6.90 2.72 8.19
N SER A 66 -7.67 3.45 7.38
CA SER A 66 -7.58 4.90 7.28
C SER A 66 -7.86 5.57 8.63
N GLU A 67 -8.92 5.17 9.34
CA GLU A 67 -9.25 5.73 10.65
C GLU A 67 -8.19 5.40 11.71
N ARG A 68 -7.68 4.17 11.72
CA ARG A 68 -6.59 3.78 12.63
C ARG A 68 -5.32 4.58 12.38
N LEU A 69 -4.96 4.79 11.13
CA LEU A 69 -3.81 5.63 10.77
C LEU A 69 -4.05 7.08 11.16
N ARG A 70 -5.25 7.61 10.97
CA ARG A 70 -5.61 8.96 11.40
C ARG A 70 -5.39 9.14 12.90
N LEU A 71 -5.92 8.24 13.72
CA LEU A 71 -5.74 8.31 15.18
C LEU A 71 -4.26 8.30 15.57
N ALA A 72 -3.48 7.35 15.04
CA ALA A 72 -2.05 7.27 15.30
C ALA A 72 -1.27 8.51 14.82
N GLY A 73 -1.68 9.09 13.69
CA GLY A 73 -1.07 10.31 13.16
C GLY A 73 -1.38 11.56 13.97
N ARG A 74 -2.59 11.68 14.52
CA ARG A 74 -2.93 12.77 15.45
C ARG A 74 -2.09 12.66 16.72
N ASP A 75 -2.03 11.47 17.32
CA ASP A 75 -1.22 11.24 18.52
C ASP A 75 0.27 11.55 18.31
N ALA A 76 0.78 11.40 17.07
CA ALA A 76 2.17 11.69 16.72
C ALA A 76 2.46 13.19 16.49
N VAL A 77 1.43 13.99 16.19
CA VAL A 77 1.57 15.41 15.82
C VAL A 77 1.02 16.37 16.87
N SER A 78 0.06 15.96 17.71
CA SER A 78 -0.59 16.86 18.68
C SER A 78 -0.10 16.72 20.12
N GLU A 79 0.30 17.85 20.69
CA GLU A 79 -0.13 18.27 22.03
C GLU A 79 -1.35 19.21 21.82
N ASP A 80 -2.55 18.77 22.22
CA ASP A 80 -3.79 19.57 22.42
C ASP A 80 -4.48 20.37 21.26
N GLU A 81 -3.99 20.44 20.02
CA GLU A 81 -4.70 21.18 18.95
C GLU A 81 -5.79 20.35 18.21
N SER A 82 -6.97 20.96 18.05
CA SER A 82 -8.14 20.34 17.39
C SER A 82 -8.12 20.39 15.85
N GLU A 83 -7.28 21.25 15.25
CA GLU A 83 -7.15 21.40 13.80
C GLU A 83 -5.69 21.26 13.38
N ILE A 84 -5.40 20.33 12.47
CA ILE A 84 -4.04 20.08 11.98
C ILE A 84 -3.89 20.72 10.61
N HIS A 85 -3.01 21.71 10.49
CA HIS A 85 -2.65 22.35 9.23
C HIS A 85 -1.22 21.98 8.84
N ILE A 86 -1.07 21.30 7.70
CA ILE A 86 0.23 20.90 7.17
C ILE A 86 0.56 21.77 5.96
N VAL A 87 1.70 22.45 6.03
CA VAL A 87 2.25 23.24 4.93
C VAL A 87 3.64 22.70 4.61
N GLU A 88 3.76 22.14 3.42
CA GLU A 88 5.02 21.58 2.92
C GLU A 88 5.95 22.67 2.39
N ASP A 89 7.23 22.61 2.74
CA ASP A 89 8.28 23.45 2.16
C ASP A 89 8.78 22.95 0.79
N ASP A 90 9.78 23.62 0.21
CA ASP A 90 10.35 23.26 -1.09
C ASP A 90 11.19 21.96 -1.08
N LYS A 91 11.38 21.35 0.08
CA LYS A 91 12.14 20.10 0.29
C LYS A 91 11.25 18.94 0.71
N GLY A 92 9.96 19.16 0.97
CA GLY A 92 9.05 18.14 1.44
C GLY A 92 8.95 18.02 2.96
N ASP A 93 9.55 18.96 3.70
CA ASP A 93 9.41 19.07 5.15
C ASP A 93 8.08 19.74 5.50
N TRP A 94 7.47 19.29 6.60
CA TRP A 94 6.22 19.84 7.12
C TRP A 94 6.45 20.77 8.32
N ASN A 95 7.71 20.99 8.71
CA ASN A 95 8.11 21.78 9.88
C ASN A 95 7.48 21.29 11.20
N ILE A 96 7.21 19.99 11.29
CA ILE A 96 6.70 19.35 12.51
C ILE A 96 7.92 18.93 13.35
N PRO A 97 7.96 19.26 14.66
CA PRO A 97 9.12 19.00 15.51
C PRO A 97 9.41 17.50 15.71
N THR A 98 8.38 16.66 15.61
CA THR A 98 8.48 15.21 15.75
C THR A 98 8.94 14.56 14.44
N ARG A 99 9.97 13.72 14.51
CA ARG A 99 10.36 12.87 13.38
C ARG A 99 9.31 11.77 13.21
N LEU A 100 8.51 11.89 12.15
CA LEU A 100 7.49 10.91 11.81
C LEU A 100 8.10 9.75 11.01
N ASP A 101 7.76 8.52 11.39
CA ASP A 101 7.96 7.37 10.50
C ASP A 101 6.95 7.42 9.34
N SER A 102 7.06 6.51 8.39
CA SER A 102 6.21 6.55 7.19
C SER A 102 4.73 6.38 7.48
N TRP A 103 4.35 5.53 8.41
CA TRP A 103 2.95 5.30 8.75
C TRP A 103 2.37 6.45 9.58
N TRP A 104 3.16 7.02 10.49
CA TRP A 104 2.79 8.22 11.24
C TRP A 104 2.67 9.45 10.34
N ALA A 105 3.59 9.64 9.40
CA ALA A 105 3.50 10.71 8.40
C ALA A 105 2.21 10.59 7.58
N THR A 106 1.89 9.37 7.09
CA THR A 106 0.62 9.14 6.39
C THR A 106 -0.60 9.39 7.27
N GLY A 107 -0.56 8.95 8.52
CA GLY A 107 -1.63 9.21 9.49
C GLY A 107 -1.86 10.71 9.74
N ALA A 108 -0.78 11.47 9.88
CA ALA A 108 -0.80 12.91 10.07
C ALA A 108 -1.40 13.62 8.85
N ALA A 109 -0.96 13.26 7.64
CA ALA A 109 -1.51 13.78 6.39
C ALA A 109 -3.00 13.47 6.24
N LEU A 110 -3.44 12.25 6.57
CA LEU A 110 -4.85 11.85 6.54
C LEU A 110 -5.73 12.57 7.58
N SER A 111 -5.12 13.07 8.66
CA SER A 111 -5.80 13.76 9.75
C SER A 111 -5.79 15.29 9.59
N ALA A 112 -5.01 15.81 8.64
CA ALA A 112 -4.90 17.22 8.40
C ALA A 112 -6.24 17.79 7.93
N THR A 113 -6.70 18.86 8.58
CA THR A 113 -7.84 19.65 8.13
C THR A 113 -7.51 20.36 6.82
N ALA A 114 -6.24 20.77 6.65
CA ALA A 114 -5.72 21.27 5.39
C ALA A 114 -4.28 20.78 5.16
N PHE A 115 -4.00 20.36 3.94
CA PHE A 115 -2.67 19.98 3.48
C PHE A 115 -2.32 20.82 2.25
N VAL A 116 -1.23 21.59 2.32
CA VAL A 116 -0.72 22.41 1.21
C VAL A 116 0.62 21.85 0.76
N GLY A 117 0.62 21.23 -0.41
CA GLY A 117 1.83 20.72 -1.06
C GLY A 117 2.51 21.78 -1.93
N THR A 118 3.84 21.86 -1.84
CA THR A 118 4.71 22.72 -2.64
C THR A 118 5.55 21.91 -3.62
N THR A 119 5.99 20.70 -3.24
CA THR A 119 6.71 19.80 -4.14
C THR A 119 5.73 19.09 -5.08
N ALA A 120 6.22 18.54 -6.19
CA ALA A 120 5.36 17.76 -7.11
C ALA A 120 4.67 16.60 -6.38
N THR A 121 5.41 15.89 -5.51
CA THR A 121 4.88 14.80 -4.68
C THR A 121 3.85 15.30 -3.68
N GLY A 122 4.13 16.40 -2.99
CA GLY A 122 3.18 16.99 -2.03
C GLY A 122 1.91 17.47 -2.71
N VAL A 123 1.99 18.07 -3.90
CA VAL A 123 0.80 18.46 -4.68
C VAL A 123 -0.04 17.24 -5.06
N ALA A 124 0.59 16.12 -5.48
CA ALA A 124 -0.14 14.89 -5.77
C ALA A 124 -0.81 14.29 -4.53
N ILE A 125 -0.14 14.33 -3.37
CA ILE A 125 -0.72 13.90 -2.09
C ILE A 125 -1.90 14.82 -1.71
N ALA A 126 -1.73 16.13 -1.81
CA ALA A 126 -2.79 17.11 -1.54
C ALA A 126 -4.03 16.84 -2.41
N GLU A 127 -3.83 16.58 -3.70
CA GLU A 127 -4.89 16.22 -4.63
C GLU A 127 -5.64 14.96 -4.18
N ILE A 128 -4.92 13.92 -3.76
CA ILE A 128 -5.52 12.67 -3.29
C ILE A 128 -6.31 12.86 -1.99
N LEU A 129 -5.77 13.63 -1.05
CA LEU A 129 -6.43 13.91 0.23
C LEU A 129 -7.71 14.73 0.07
N ALA A 130 -7.80 15.55 -0.98
CA ALA A 130 -8.98 16.35 -1.30
C ALA A 130 -10.13 15.53 -1.92
N ILE A 131 -9.91 14.27 -2.33
CA ILE A 131 -10.95 13.44 -2.94
C ILE A 131 -11.96 12.99 -1.88
N SER A 132 -13.14 13.61 -1.89
CA SER A 132 -14.26 13.25 -1.02
C SER A 132 -15.10 12.10 -1.55
N ASN A 133 -15.18 11.93 -2.88
CA ASN A 133 -15.97 10.89 -3.52
C ASN A 133 -15.10 9.97 -4.37
N ARG A 134 -14.95 8.71 -3.92
CA ARG A 134 -14.11 7.70 -4.57
C ARG A 134 -14.66 7.19 -5.91
N THR A 135 -15.88 7.57 -6.29
CA THR A 135 -16.50 7.20 -7.58
C THR A 135 -16.21 8.21 -8.70
N GLU A 136 -15.55 9.32 -8.38
CA GLU A 136 -15.19 10.33 -9.38
C GLU A 136 -14.16 9.78 -10.39
N GLN A 137 -14.29 10.20 -11.65
CA GLN A 137 -13.37 9.80 -12.73
C GLN A 137 -11.90 10.05 -12.37
N ARG A 138 -11.64 11.14 -11.64
CA ARG A 138 -10.29 11.50 -11.19
C ARG A 138 -9.69 10.45 -10.25
N CYS A 139 -10.49 9.89 -9.34
CA CYS A 139 -10.07 8.81 -8.45
C CYS A 139 -9.68 7.57 -9.26
N ILE A 140 -10.49 7.22 -10.28
CA ILE A 140 -10.22 6.10 -11.18
C ILE A 140 -8.88 6.30 -11.91
N GLU A 141 -8.66 7.47 -12.51
CA GLU A 141 -7.40 7.79 -13.21
C GLU A 141 -6.16 7.68 -12.30
N LEU A 142 -6.25 8.16 -11.06
CA LEU A 142 -5.15 8.08 -10.10
C LEU A 142 -4.87 6.63 -9.67
N LEU A 143 -5.92 5.84 -9.48
CA LEU A 143 -5.81 4.41 -9.19
C LEU A 143 -5.20 3.63 -10.37
N GLU A 144 -5.59 3.94 -11.61
CA GLU A 144 -5.04 3.33 -12.82
C GLU A 144 -3.56 3.65 -12.99
N LYS A 145 -3.15 4.91 -12.78
CA LYS A 145 -1.73 5.30 -12.81
C LYS A 145 -0.90 4.55 -11.77
N SER A 146 -1.41 4.47 -10.55
CA SER A 146 -0.76 3.74 -9.44
C SER A 146 -0.64 2.25 -9.74
N GLN A 147 -1.69 1.65 -10.31
CA GLN A 147 -1.66 0.27 -10.79
C GLN A 147 -0.62 0.05 -11.90
N GLN A 148 -0.60 0.92 -12.92
CA GLN A 148 0.34 0.82 -14.03
C GLN A 148 1.79 0.97 -13.55
N TRP A 149 2.04 1.86 -12.59
CA TRP A 149 3.34 1.97 -11.93
C TRP A 149 3.70 0.66 -11.22
N ALA A 150 2.82 0.14 -10.36
CA ALA A 150 3.10 -1.08 -9.59
C ALA A 150 3.36 -2.29 -10.50
N MET A 151 2.56 -2.46 -11.56
CA MET A 151 2.77 -3.54 -12.53
C MET A 151 4.12 -3.43 -13.24
N ARG A 152 4.53 -2.22 -13.66
CA ARG A 152 5.87 -2.01 -14.26
C ARG A 152 6.98 -2.44 -13.31
N GLN A 153 6.89 -2.08 -12.03
CA GLN A 153 7.89 -2.46 -11.03
C GLN A 153 7.97 -3.98 -10.83
N ILE A 154 6.82 -4.67 -10.82
CA ILE A 154 6.77 -6.13 -10.70
C ILE A 154 7.34 -6.79 -11.95
N ASP A 155 6.98 -6.33 -13.15
CA ASP A 155 7.47 -6.87 -14.41
C ASP A 155 8.99 -6.70 -14.53
N ASP A 156 9.53 -5.53 -14.18
CA ASP A 156 10.96 -5.29 -14.16
C ASP A 156 11.68 -6.20 -13.16
N LEU A 157 11.10 -6.40 -11.98
CA LEU A 157 11.63 -7.30 -10.96
C LEU A 157 11.66 -8.75 -11.45
N LEU A 158 10.58 -9.23 -12.05
CA LEU A 158 10.48 -10.58 -12.61
C LEU A 158 11.51 -10.79 -13.72
N ARG A 159 11.69 -9.79 -14.60
CA ARG A 159 12.71 -9.83 -15.66
C ARG A 159 14.12 -9.92 -15.08
N ILE A 160 14.48 -9.04 -14.13
CA ILE A 160 15.79 -9.06 -13.47
C ILE A 160 16.02 -10.41 -12.77
N THR A 161 15.01 -10.92 -12.08
CA THR A 161 15.11 -12.22 -11.39
C THR A 161 15.27 -13.37 -12.38
N ALA A 162 14.56 -13.35 -13.51
CA ALA A 162 14.71 -14.35 -14.56
C ALA A 162 16.12 -14.37 -15.15
N ASP A 163 16.71 -13.19 -15.34
CA ASP A 163 18.04 -13.02 -15.93
C ASP A 163 19.16 -13.39 -14.94
N GLU A 164 19.06 -12.96 -13.69
CA GLU A 164 20.11 -13.11 -12.68
C GLU A 164 20.01 -14.42 -11.88
N ASN A 165 18.79 -14.90 -11.60
CA ASN A 165 18.55 -16.08 -10.79
C ASN A 165 17.26 -16.84 -11.20
N PRO A 166 17.25 -17.51 -12.36
CA PRO A 166 16.07 -18.19 -12.88
C PRO A 166 15.57 -19.32 -11.98
N ARG A 167 16.43 -19.90 -11.13
CA ARG A 167 16.03 -20.92 -10.16
C ARG A 167 15.13 -20.34 -9.08
N LEU A 168 15.49 -19.18 -8.55
CA LEU A 168 14.65 -18.47 -7.58
C LEU A 168 13.26 -18.18 -8.18
N LEU A 169 13.19 -17.74 -9.43
CA LEU A 169 11.90 -17.52 -10.10
C LEU A 169 11.08 -18.81 -10.21
N ALA A 170 11.71 -19.93 -10.57
CA ALA A 170 11.03 -21.23 -10.66
C ALA A 170 10.52 -21.71 -9.29
N ASP A 171 11.32 -21.55 -8.24
CA ASP A 171 10.95 -21.91 -6.87
C ASP A 171 9.78 -21.05 -6.37
N LEU A 172 9.79 -19.75 -6.66
CA LEU A 172 8.70 -18.83 -6.37
C LEU A 172 7.41 -19.23 -7.08
N MET A 173 7.48 -19.51 -8.39
CA MET A 173 6.32 -19.98 -9.15
C MET A 173 5.76 -21.30 -8.60
N SER A 174 6.63 -22.24 -8.23
CA SER A 174 6.22 -23.51 -7.64
C SER A 174 5.55 -23.29 -6.28
N SER A 175 6.09 -22.41 -5.44
CA SER A 175 5.51 -22.05 -4.14
C SER A 175 4.14 -21.42 -4.31
N LEU A 176 3.99 -20.48 -5.26
CA LEU A 176 2.70 -19.83 -5.54
C LEU A 176 1.65 -20.82 -6.08
N SER A 177 2.05 -21.74 -6.97
CA SER A 177 1.17 -22.79 -7.48
C SER A 177 0.65 -23.69 -6.35
N SER A 178 1.54 -24.12 -5.46
CA SER A 178 1.17 -24.95 -4.31
C SER A 178 0.23 -24.22 -3.34
N GLN A 179 0.45 -22.92 -3.10
CA GLN A 179 -0.45 -22.11 -2.28
C GLN A 179 -1.84 -21.95 -2.92
N ALA A 180 -1.90 -21.77 -4.24
CA ALA A 180 -3.16 -21.66 -4.98
C ALA A 180 -3.95 -22.98 -4.95
N GLU A 181 -3.27 -24.12 -5.14
CA GLU A 181 -3.87 -25.45 -5.03
C GLU A 181 -4.44 -25.70 -3.62
N ALA A 182 -3.65 -25.41 -2.58
CA ALA A 182 -4.08 -25.58 -1.19
C ALA A 182 -5.31 -24.71 -0.86
N LEU A 183 -5.38 -23.48 -1.37
CA LEU A 183 -6.54 -22.60 -1.21
C LEU A 183 -7.77 -23.15 -1.93
N ALA A 184 -7.60 -23.65 -3.15
CA ALA A 184 -8.68 -24.26 -3.93
C ALA A 184 -9.24 -25.51 -3.24
N GLU A 185 -8.38 -26.38 -2.71
CA GLU A 185 -8.77 -27.55 -1.93
C GLU A 185 -9.53 -27.18 -0.66
N ALA A 186 -9.03 -26.20 0.10
CA ALA A 186 -9.70 -25.70 1.30
C ALA A 186 -11.09 -25.13 0.98
N HIS A 187 -11.21 -24.38 -0.11
CA HIS A 187 -12.49 -23.84 -0.56
C HIS A 187 -13.47 -24.94 -1.01
N ALA A 188 -12.98 -25.95 -1.74
CA ALA A 188 -13.79 -27.11 -2.14
C ALA A 188 -14.31 -27.90 -0.92
N LEU A 189 -13.48 -28.09 0.09
CA LEU A 189 -13.85 -28.77 1.34
C LEU A 189 -14.89 -27.97 2.13
N LEU A 190 -14.71 -26.65 2.26
CA LEU A 190 -15.70 -25.77 2.91
C LEU A 190 -17.03 -25.78 2.16
N ARG A 191 -17.00 -25.68 0.82
CA ARG A 191 -18.21 -25.76 0.00
C ARG A 191 -18.92 -27.11 0.17
N GLY A 192 -18.19 -28.22 0.18
CA GLY A 192 -18.75 -29.55 0.41
C GLY A 192 -19.41 -29.68 1.79
N ARG A 193 -18.78 -29.12 2.83
CA ARG A 193 -19.36 -29.06 4.18
C ARG A 193 -20.64 -28.23 4.22
N TYR A 194 -20.62 -27.02 3.65
CA TYR A 194 -21.82 -26.18 3.60
C TYR A 194 -22.96 -26.83 2.83
N GLN A 195 -22.66 -27.53 1.73
CA GLN A 195 -23.68 -28.24 0.96
C GLN A 195 -24.26 -29.42 1.76
N ALA A 196 -23.44 -30.20 2.46
CA ALA A 196 -23.90 -31.26 3.34
C ALA A 196 -24.75 -30.71 4.51
N ASP A 197 -24.37 -29.58 5.09
CA ASP A 197 -25.15 -28.92 6.15
C ASP A 197 -26.50 -28.44 5.63
N ILE A 198 -26.56 -27.86 4.42
CA ILE A 198 -27.81 -27.44 3.77
C ILE A 198 -28.73 -28.63 3.47
N GLU A 199 -28.17 -29.73 2.96
CA GLU A 199 -28.92 -30.96 2.69
C GLU A 199 -29.48 -31.55 3.99
N THR A 200 -28.67 -31.60 5.05
CA THR A 200 -29.10 -32.07 6.38
C THR A 200 -30.23 -31.21 6.95
N ILE A 201 -30.15 -29.88 6.86
CA ILE A 201 -31.21 -28.99 7.34
C ILE A 201 -32.49 -29.16 6.52
N SER A 202 -32.37 -29.38 5.21
CA SER A 202 -33.50 -29.56 4.29
C SER A 202 -34.24 -30.89 4.50
N GLU A 203 -33.55 -31.95 4.96
CA GLU A 203 -34.18 -33.23 5.31
C GLU A 203 -34.94 -33.21 6.65
N HIS A 204 -34.66 -32.23 7.51
CA HIS A 204 -35.29 -32.07 8.83
C HIS A 204 -36.41 -31.00 8.86
N LEU A 205 -36.78 -30.45 7.70
CA LEU A 205 -37.90 -29.53 7.48
C LEU A 205 -39.06 -30.25 6.79
#